data_AF-A0A0J1AZ09-F1
#
_entry.id   AF-A0A0J1AZ09-F1
#
_cell.length_a   1.000
_cell.length_b   1.000
_cell.length_c   1.000
_cell.angle_alpha   90.00
_cell.angle_beta   90.00
_cell.angle_gamma   90.00
#
_symmetry.space_group_name_H-M   'P 1'
#
loop_
_entity.id
_entity.type
_entity.pdbx_description
1 polymer ?
#
loop_
_entity_poly.entity_id
_entity_poly.type
_entity_poly.pdbx_seq_one_letter_code
_entity_poly.pdbx_strand_id
1 'polypeptide(L)'
;ISIISSYIGVQGSVPHQDMAIATAVLNLISSIGSSITVAISSAVWNKEVPANLERYVGDIYNATGRAEIFGSIYIARLAEPRPLIQQAYMESTRGLFLAGLIVSFGSIIAGVFARNFYLTSAHNAVEPHKIISMSKKDDDESHDHKAGW
;
A
#
# COMPACT_ATOMS: atom_id res chain seq x y z
N ILE A 1 10.67 4.10 0.34
CA ILE A 1 9.94 4.76 1.45
C ILE A 1 8.91 3.77 1.99
N SER A 2 8.82 3.55 3.30
CA SER A 2 7.84 2.60 3.86
C SER A 2 6.46 3.24 3.90
N ILE A 3 5.41 2.48 3.56
CA ILE A 3 4.01 2.91 3.68
C ILE A 3 3.69 3.36 5.12
N ILE A 4 4.32 2.70 6.12
CA ILE A 4 4.16 3.04 7.54
C ILE A 4 4.66 4.46 7.83
N SER A 5 5.79 4.85 7.23
CA SER A 5 6.33 6.21 7.38
C SER A 5 5.38 7.26 6.79
N SER A 6 4.76 6.96 5.64
CA SER A 6 3.75 7.83 5.04
C SER A 6 2.48 7.93 5.90
N TYR A 7 2.03 6.85 6.54
CA TYR A 7 0.90 6.91 7.46
C TYR A 7 1.16 7.81 8.66
N ILE A 8 2.34 7.70 9.28
CA ILE A 8 2.71 8.54 10.43
C ILE A 8 2.80 10.01 9.99
N GLY A 9 3.38 10.28 8.82
CA GLY A 9 3.45 11.64 8.26
C GLY A 9 2.07 12.25 7.99
N VAL A 10 1.15 11.46 7.43
CA VAL A 10 -0.23 11.90 7.18
C VAL A 10 -0.97 12.18 8.49
N GLN A 11 -0.89 11.27 9.47
CA GLN A 11 -1.53 11.43 10.77
C GLN A 11 -1.00 12.66 11.54
N GLY A 12 0.29 12.97 11.41
CA GLY A 12 0.90 14.15 12.03
C GLY A 12 0.62 15.48 11.32
N SER A 13 0.11 15.46 10.07
CA SER A 13 -0.07 16.67 9.24
C SER A 13 -1.51 17.18 9.18
N VAL A 14 -2.50 16.41 9.64
CA VAL A 14 -3.93 16.74 9.51
C VAL A 14 -4.65 16.82 10.86
N PRO A 15 -5.72 17.63 10.97
CA PRO A 15 -6.63 17.62 12.12
C PRO A 15 -7.33 16.25 12.28
N HIS A 16 -7.82 15.94 13.49
CA HIS A 16 -8.50 14.67 13.76
C HIS A 16 -9.73 14.44 12.87
N GLN A 17 -10.48 15.51 12.57
CA GLN A 17 -11.67 15.43 11.72
C GLN A 17 -11.36 14.96 10.29
N ASP A 18 -10.18 15.30 9.76
CA ASP A 18 -9.79 15.02 8.36
C ASP A 18 -8.89 13.78 8.21
N MET A 19 -8.53 13.11 9.31
CA MET A 19 -7.64 11.95 9.31
C MET A 19 -8.16 10.80 8.44
N ALA A 20 -9.48 10.57 8.45
CA ALA A 20 -10.11 9.52 7.65
C ALA A 20 -9.96 9.77 6.15
N ILE A 21 -10.19 11.02 5.72
CA ILE A 21 -10.09 11.42 4.30
C ILE A 21 -8.63 11.33 3.85
N ALA A 22 -7.69 11.84 4.65
CA ALA A 22 -6.27 11.80 4.32
C ALA A 22 -5.73 10.36 4.20
N THR A 23 -6.18 9.47 5.07
CA THR A 23 -5.86 8.03 5.02
C THR A 23 -6.46 7.37 3.77
N ALA A 24 -7.70 7.71 3.40
CA ALA A 24 -8.35 7.19 2.21
C ALA A 24 -7.58 7.57 0.93
N VAL A 25 -7.10 8.81 0.83
CA VAL A 25 -6.27 9.27 -0.30
C VAL A 25 -4.94 8.51 -0.35
N LEU A 26 -4.29 8.29 0.79
CA LEU A 26 -3.05 7.50 0.84
C LEU A 26 -3.26 6.04 0.38
N ASN A 27 -4.37 5.43 0.78
CA ASN A 27 -4.74 4.09 0.35
C ASN A 27 -5.02 4.03 -1.16
N LEU A 28 -5.69 5.05 -1.70
CA LEU A 28 -5.98 5.13 -3.13
C LEU A 28 -4.69 5.14 -3.97
N ILE A 29 -3.74 6.00 -3.60
CA ILE A 29 -2.45 6.10 -4.31
C ILE A 29 -1.66 4.78 -4.18
N SER A 30 -1.67 4.17 -3.00
CA SER A 30 -0.99 2.89 -2.75
C SER A 30 -1.60 1.75 -3.59
N SER A 31 -2.92 1.73 -3.73
CA SER A 31 -3.64 0.73 -4.55
C SER A 31 -3.28 0.88 -6.04
N ILE A 32 -3.21 2.12 -6.54
CA ILE A 32 -2.81 2.40 -7.92
C ILE A 32 -1.36 1.96 -8.17
N GLY A 33 -0.43 2.29 -7.26
CA GLY A 33 0.97 1.87 -7.39
C GLY A 33 1.14 0.34 -7.39
N SER A 34 0.38 -0.34 -6.52
CA SER A 34 0.38 -1.80 -6.44
C SER A 34 -0.14 -2.45 -7.72
N SER A 35 -1.27 -1.98 -8.25
CA SER A 35 -1.90 -2.57 -9.44
C SER A 35 -1.01 -2.46 -10.68
N ILE A 36 -0.36 -1.31 -10.89
CA ILE A 36 0.57 -1.11 -12.00
C ILE A 36 1.77 -2.06 -11.90
N THR A 37 2.34 -2.20 -10.71
CA THR A 37 3.50 -3.08 -10.49
C THR A 37 3.15 -4.55 -10.74
N VAL A 38 2.00 -5.00 -10.24
CA VAL A 38 1.50 -6.36 -10.47
C VAL A 38 1.25 -6.61 -11.94
N ALA A 39 0.66 -5.65 -12.67
CA ALA A 39 0.41 -5.77 -14.10
C ALA A 39 1.70 -5.94 -14.91
N ILE A 40 2.72 -5.11 -14.63
CA ILE A 40 4.02 -5.19 -15.31
C ILE A 40 4.71 -6.52 -14.99
N SER A 41 4.77 -6.90 -13.71
CA SER A 41 5.41 -8.14 -13.27
C SER A 41 4.75 -9.38 -13.89
N SER A 42 3.41 -9.40 -13.93
CA SER A 42 2.64 -10.46 -14.56
C SER A 42 2.89 -10.55 -16.07
N ALA A 43 2.91 -9.41 -16.78
CA ALA A 43 3.19 -9.39 -18.20
C ALA A 43 4.60 -9.93 -18.54
N VAL A 44 5.60 -9.55 -17.75
CA VAL A 44 6.97 -10.04 -17.92
C VAL A 44 7.05 -11.54 -17.60
N TRP A 45 6.46 -11.98 -16.49
CA TRP A 45 6.43 -13.40 -16.10
C TRP A 45 5.79 -14.29 -17.17
N ASN A 46 4.62 -13.90 -17.69
CA ASN A 46 3.89 -14.65 -18.71
C ASN A 46 4.63 -14.72 -20.05
N LYS A 47 5.60 -13.83 -20.29
CA LYS A 47 6.43 -13.83 -21.50
C LYS A 47 7.73 -14.62 -21.30
N GLU A 48 8.47 -14.31 -20.23
CA GLU A 48 9.83 -14.81 -20.01
C GLU A 48 9.85 -16.28 -19.56
N VAL A 49 8.92 -16.70 -18.68
CA VAL A 49 8.92 -18.07 -18.15
C VAL A 49 8.67 -19.11 -19.26
N PRO A 50 7.65 -18.97 -20.14
CA PRO A 50 7.46 -19.92 -21.23
C PRO A 50 8.63 -19.93 -22.22
N ALA A 51 9.22 -18.77 -22.53
CA ALA A 51 10.36 -18.66 -23.43
C ALA A 51 11.61 -19.36 -22.89
N ASN A 52 11.91 -19.20 -21.59
CA ASN A 52 13.02 -19.90 -20.96
C ASN A 52 12.74 -21.40 -20.79
N LEU A 53 11.50 -21.81 -20.51
CA LEU A 53 11.13 -23.23 -20.51
C LEU A 53 11.33 -23.87 -21.88
N GLU A 54 10.95 -23.19 -22.96
CA GLU A 54 11.24 -23.68 -24.32
C GLU A 54 12.75 -23.79 -24.58
N ARG A 55 13.55 -22.82 -24.12
CA ARG A 55 14.99 -22.82 -24.30
C ARG A 55 15.72 -23.95 -23.55
N TYR A 56 15.32 -24.25 -22.30
CA TYR A 56 16.04 -25.20 -21.44
C TYR A 56 15.45 -26.61 -21.44
N VAL A 57 14.14 -26.74 -21.68
CA VAL A 57 13.44 -28.03 -21.63
C VAL A 57 12.59 -28.31 -22.87
N GLY A 58 12.74 -27.52 -23.94
CA GLY A 58 12.01 -27.70 -25.20
C GLY A 58 12.28 -29.03 -25.89
N ASP A 59 13.48 -29.58 -25.75
CA ASP A 59 13.86 -30.88 -26.31
C ASP A 59 13.30 -32.07 -25.51
N ILE A 60 12.84 -31.81 -24.28
CA ILE A 60 12.40 -32.84 -23.32
C ILE A 60 10.87 -32.86 -23.22
N TYR A 61 10.25 -31.67 -23.20
CA TYR A 61 8.82 -31.50 -23.04
C TYR A 61 8.19 -30.86 -24.26
N ASN A 62 7.15 -31.51 -24.78
CA ASN A 62 6.26 -30.93 -25.79
C ASN A 62 5.55 -29.67 -25.26
N ALA A 63 5.00 -28.86 -26.16
CA ALA A 63 4.34 -27.60 -25.83
C ALA A 63 3.26 -27.73 -24.73
N THR A 64 2.48 -28.81 -24.75
CA THR A 64 1.45 -29.09 -23.72
C THR A 64 2.07 -29.36 -22.34
N GLY A 65 3.16 -30.14 -22.28
CA GLY A 65 3.86 -30.42 -21.03
C GLY A 65 4.49 -29.16 -20.42
N ARG A 66 5.03 -28.27 -21.27
CA ARG A 66 5.53 -26.96 -20.82
C ARG A 66 4.41 -26.06 -20.28
N ALA A 67 3.23 -26.10 -20.89
CA ALA A 67 2.06 -25.35 -20.40
C ALA A 67 1.56 -25.88 -19.05
N GLU A 68 1.56 -27.20 -18.82
CA GLU A 68 1.25 -27.79 -17.50
C GLU A 68 2.27 -27.41 -16.43
N ILE A 69 3.56 -27.45 -16.77
CA ILE A 69 4.65 -27.01 -15.88
C ILE A 69 4.45 -25.53 -15.51
N PHE A 70 4.15 -24.67 -16.49
CA PHE A 70 3.89 -23.26 -16.25
C PHE A 70 2.63 -23.02 -15.40
N GLY A 71 1.55 -23.76 -15.68
CA GLY A 71 0.25 -23.61 -15.03
C GLY A 71 0.20 -24.11 -13.59
N SER A 72 1.11 -24.99 -13.19
CA SER A 72 1.17 -25.53 -11.83
C SER A 72 2.58 -25.67 -11.29
N ILE A 73 2.86 -24.91 -10.23
CA ILE A 73 4.14 -25.00 -9.52
C ILE A 73 4.39 -26.40 -8.91
N TYR A 74 3.31 -27.13 -8.60
CA TYR A 74 3.42 -28.50 -8.10
C TYR A 74 3.95 -29.45 -9.18
N ILE A 75 3.48 -29.29 -10.42
CA ILE A 75 3.97 -30.05 -11.57
C ILE A 75 5.41 -29.65 -11.87
N ALA A 76 5.72 -28.35 -11.88
CA ALA A 76 7.07 -27.85 -12.09
C ALA A 76 8.10 -28.42 -11.09
N ARG A 77 7.70 -28.64 -9.83
CA ARG A 77 8.57 -29.21 -8.79
C ARG A 77 8.82 -30.71 -8.95
N LEU A 78 7.86 -31.43 -9.53
CA LEU A 78 7.94 -32.87 -9.74
C LEU A 78 8.58 -33.24 -11.09
N ALA A 79 8.52 -32.32 -12.07
CA ALA A 79 9.07 -32.50 -13.40
C ALA A 79 10.60 -32.67 -13.39
N GLU A 80 11.08 -33.51 -14.31
CA GLU A 80 12.49 -33.82 -14.48
C GLU A 80 12.94 -33.45 -15.90
N PRO A 81 14.14 -32.90 -16.09
CA PRO A 81 15.19 -32.66 -15.10
C PRO A 81 15.02 -31.37 -14.28
N ARG A 82 14.93 -31.53 -12.95
CA ARG A 82 14.76 -30.43 -11.98
C ARG A 82 15.74 -29.26 -12.09
N PRO A 83 17.07 -29.45 -12.27
CA PRO A 83 17.99 -28.32 -12.31
C PRO A 83 17.76 -27.41 -13.53
N LEU A 84 17.36 -27.98 -14.66
CA LEU A 84 17.07 -27.22 -15.89
C LEU A 84 15.78 -26.40 -15.74
N ILE A 85 14.75 -26.98 -15.13
CA ILE A 85 13.51 -26.26 -14.81
C ILE A 85 13.79 -25.14 -13.82
N GLN A 86 14.54 -25.40 -12.74
CA GLN A 86 14.93 -24.37 -11.78
C GLN A 86 15.71 -23.24 -12.45
N GLN A 87 16.65 -23.56 -13.35
CA GLN A 87 17.41 -22.57 -14.08
C GLN A 87 16.52 -21.71 -15.00
N ALA A 88 15.55 -22.32 -15.67
CA ALA A 88 14.57 -21.60 -16.49
C ALA A 88 13.76 -20.58 -15.66
N TYR A 89 13.29 -20.97 -14.47
CA TYR A 89 12.55 -20.07 -13.57
C TYR A 89 13.46 -18.99 -12.97
N MET A 90 14.68 -19.32 -12.57
CA MET A 90 15.64 -18.35 -12.02
C MET A 90 15.99 -17.27 -13.03
N GLU A 91 16.30 -17.65 -14.28
CA GLU A 91 16.68 -16.69 -15.32
C GLU A 91 15.50 -15.77 -15.67
N SER A 92 14.28 -16.31 -15.72
CA SER A 92 13.06 -15.54 -15.96
C SER A 92 12.79 -14.49 -14.89
N THR A 93 13.13 -14.79 -13.63
CA THR A 93 12.88 -13.88 -12.50
C THR A 93 14.01 -12.88 -12.29
N ARG A 94 15.19 -13.13 -12.86
CA ARG A 94 16.39 -12.30 -12.69
C ARG A 94 16.18 -10.85 -13.11
N GLY A 95 15.51 -10.63 -14.24
CA GLY A 95 15.18 -9.29 -14.72
C GLY A 95 14.25 -8.52 -13.77
N LEU A 96 13.27 -9.21 -13.19
CA LEU A 96 12.35 -8.63 -12.20
C LEU A 96 13.07 -8.22 -10.92
N PHE A 97 14.02 -9.02 -10.44
CA PHE A 97 14.84 -8.66 -9.27
C PHE A 97 15.74 -7.46 -9.55
N LEU A 98 16.33 -7.36 -10.74
CA LEU A 98 17.13 -6.20 -11.11
C LEU A 98 16.28 -4.92 -11.19
N ALA A 99 15.09 -5.01 -11.80
CA ALA A 99 14.14 -3.90 -11.85
C ALA A 99 13.70 -3.48 -10.43
N GLY A 100 13.39 -4.43 -9.56
CA GLY A 100 13.07 -4.18 -8.15
C GLY A 100 14.20 -3.51 -7.38
N LEU A 101 15.45 -3.90 -7.66
CA LEU A 101 16.64 -3.30 -7.06
C LEU A 101 16.80 -1.83 -7.48
N ILE A 102 16.59 -1.51 -8.77
CA ILE A 102 16.62 -0.12 -9.26
C ILE A 102 15.53 0.73 -8.58
N VAL A 103 14.31 0.21 -8.47
CA VAL A 103 13.19 0.89 -7.79
C VAL A 103 13.50 1.12 -6.30
N SER A 104 14.18 0.19 -5.65
CA SER A 104 14.64 0.34 -4.25
C SER A 104 15.58 1.53 -4.08
N PHE A 105 16.55 1.70 -4.99
CA PHE A 105 17.43 2.88 -4.99
C PHE A 105 16.66 4.19 -5.21
N GLY A 106 15.68 4.20 -6.13
CA GLY A 106 14.79 5.35 -6.31
C GLY A 106 14.04 5.72 -5.04
N SER A 107 13.59 4.72 -4.28
CA SER A 107 12.94 4.89 -2.97
C SER A 107 13.85 5.50 -1.90
N ILE A 108 15.15 5.22 -1.94
CA ILE A 108 16.14 5.82 -1.03
C ILE A 108 16.37 7.28 -1.40
N ILE A 109 16.52 7.59 -2.70
CA ILE A 109 16.70 8.95 -3.21
C ILE A 109 15.50 9.82 -2.81
N ALA A 110 14.27 9.35 -3.03
CA ALA A 110 13.06 10.05 -2.59
C ALA A 110 13.03 10.29 -1.07
N GLY A 111 13.53 9.35 -0.28
CA GLY A 111 13.67 9.51 1.17
C GLY A 111 14.66 10.61 1.59
N VAL A 112 15.71 10.84 0.80
CA VAL A 112 16.66 11.93 1.05
C VAL A 112 16.01 13.31 0.82
N PHE A 113 15.08 13.42 -0.13
CA PHE A 113 14.33 14.65 -0.38
C PHE A 113 13.19 14.89 0.62
N ALA A 114 12.72 13.85 1.32
CA ALA A 114 11.70 13.95 2.36
C ALA A 114 12.25 14.50 3.70
N ARG A 115 13.12 15.51 3.67
CA ARG A 115 13.60 16.21 4.87
C ARG A 115 12.67 17.37 5.23
N ASN A 116 12.31 17.42 6.51
CA ASN A 116 11.46 18.39 7.21
C ASN A 116 9.95 18.28 6.97
N PHE A 117 9.34 17.24 7.55
CA PHE A 117 7.95 17.37 8.00
C PHE A 117 7.94 18.26 9.24
N TYR A 118 7.59 19.54 9.05
CA TYR A 118 7.29 20.44 10.16
C TYR A 118 6.03 19.92 10.85
N LEU A 119 6.12 19.60 12.14
CA LEU A 119 4.96 19.35 12.99
C LEU A 119 4.18 20.67 13.09
N THR A 120 3.25 20.90 12.16
CA THR A 120 2.35 22.04 12.27
C THR A 120 1.41 21.77 13.45
N SER A 121 1.12 22.78 14.27
CA SER A 121 0.28 22.65 15.47
C SER A 121 -1.18 22.28 15.19
N ALA A 122 -1.54 21.89 13.96
CA ALA A 122 -2.89 21.49 13.56
C ALA A 122 -3.43 20.27 14.32
N HIS A 123 -2.55 19.35 14.76
CA HIS A 123 -2.96 18.20 15.57
C HIS A 123 -3.36 18.58 17.01
N ASN A 124 -2.94 19.77 17.48
CA ASN A 124 -3.12 20.23 18.86
C ASN A 124 -3.86 21.59 18.95
N ALA A 125 -4.27 22.15 17.81
CA ALA A 125 -5.10 23.34 17.77
C ALA A 125 -6.50 22.93 18.23
N VAL A 126 -6.90 23.39 19.42
CA VAL A 126 -8.28 23.29 19.89
C VAL A 126 -9.18 23.80 18.78
N GLU A 127 -9.89 22.88 18.13
CA GLU A 127 -10.85 23.21 17.10
C GLU A 127 -11.83 24.23 17.71
N PRO A 128 -12.13 25.36 17.03
CA PRO A 128 -13.11 26.31 17.52
C PRO A 128 -14.48 25.63 17.49
N HIS A 129 -14.75 24.88 18.55
CA HIS A 129 -16.06 24.43 18.91
C HIS A 129 -16.91 25.70 19.02
N LYS A 130 -17.91 25.81 18.16
CA LYS A 130 -18.97 26.81 18.33
C LYS A 130 -19.63 26.49 19.67
N ILE A 131 -19.20 27.15 20.73
CA ILE A 131 -19.87 27.11 22.02
C ILE A 131 -21.25 27.71 21.77
N ILE A 132 -22.25 26.86 21.57
CA ILE A 132 -23.65 27.28 21.66
C ILE A 132 -23.86 27.51 23.16
N SER A 133 -23.57 28.73 23.60
CA SER A 133 -24.04 29.26 24.87
C SER A 133 -25.56 29.20 24.82
N MET A 134 -26.16 28.20 25.47
CA MET A 134 -27.55 28.31 25.88
C MET A 134 -27.59 29.41 26.92
N SER A 135 -27.94 30.62 26.46
CA SER A 135 -28.30 31.73 27.33
C SER A 135 -29.37 31.20 28.29
N LYS A 136 -29.02 31.15 29.58
CA LYS A 136 -29.96 30.88 30.65
C LYS A 136 -31.08 31.90 30.47
N LYS A 137 -32.27 31.40 30.12
CA LYS A 137 -33.46 32.23 29.99
C LYS A 137 -33.90 32.52 31.42
N ASP A 138 -33.80 33.78 31.80
CA ASP A 138 -34.44 34.32 32.98
C ASP A 138 -35.94 34.12 32.81
N ASP A 139 -36.47 33.04 33.39
CA ASP A 139 -37.90 32.89 33.62
C ASP A 139 -38.13 33.26 35.09
N ASP A 140 -38.46 34.54 35.26
CA ASP A 140 -39.12 35.11 36.42
C ASP A 140 -40.50 34.43 36.63
N GLU A 141 -40.99 34.53 37.86
CA GLU A 141 -42.35 34.26 38.35
C GLU A 141 -42.70 32.94 39.12
N SER A 142 -43.24 33.20 40.31
CA SER A 142 -43.92 32.35 41.31
C SER A 142 -43.01 31.54 42.24
N HIS A 143 -42.88 31.87 43.53
CA HIS A 143 -44.00 31.98 44.47
C HIS A 143 -43.75 33.01 45.57
N ASP A 144 -44.63 34.02 45.62
CA ASP A 144 -44.98 34.72 46.86
C ASP A 144 -45.83 33.79 47.76
N HIS A 145 -45.86 34.13 49.06
CA HIS A 145 -46.44 33.43 50.22
C HIS A 145 -45.54 32.40 50.93
N LYS A 146 -44.98 32.76 52.09
CA LYS A 146 -45.69 32.70 53.39
C LYS A 146 -44.91 33.34 54.55
N ALA A 147 -45.69 33.94 55.44
CA ALA A 147 -45.38 34.65 56.68
C ALA A 147 -44.54 33.90 57.73
N GLY A 148 -43.90 34.66 58.64
CA GLY A 148 -43.53 34.12 59.96
C GLY A 148 -42.52 34.94 60.77
N TRP A 149 -43.04 35.94 61.50
CA TRP A 149 -42.48 36.71 62.63
C TRP A 149 -41.36 37.72 62.36
#